data_AF-A0A8T2JN58-F1
#
_entry.id   AF-A0A8T2JN58-F1
#
_cell.length_a   1.000
_cell.length_b   1.000
_cell.length_c   1.000
_cell.angle_alpha   90.00
_cell.angle_beta   90.00
_cell.angle_gamma   90.00
#
_symmetry.space_group_name_H-M   'P 1'
#
loop_
_entity.id
_entity.type
_entity.pdbx_description
1 polymer ?
#
loop_
_entity_poly.entity_id
_entity_poly.type
_entity_poly.pdbx_seq_one_letter_code
_entity_poly.pdbx_strand_id
1 'polypeptide(L)'
;MTDQKVNGWEAFCVRETGSPSSSLLCEVLTEKSITAFSFRQHAKTLWYDRPRYVYLEFCVENSRDVKVDIKKKKVVFSCVNEDNIQMCNEIELYDTVQPLDSREKRSDRSITCFLRKWNEKVPWPRLTKENYKPAWLFIDFDNWRDWDTEEEGEMAMAEHYLDLINSAKDKGEPPCMDDLDDLDVSLLTYF
;
A
#
# COMPACT_ATOMS: atom_id res chain seq x y z
N MET A 1 48.19 4.69 2.35
CA MET A 1 46.85 5.23 2.07
C MET A 1 46.25 4.38 0.97
N THR A 2 45.60 3.27 1.37
CA THR A 2 44.56 2.50 0.66
C THR A 2 44.35 1.20 1.46
N ASP A 3 43.33 1.20 2.32
CA ASP A 3 42.78 -0.01 2.93
C ASP A 3 41.86 -0.69 1.91
N GLN A 4 42.09 -1.98 1.63
CA GLN A 4 41.10 -2.87 1.06
C GLN A 4 40.92 -4.06 2.01
N LYS A 5 39.80 -4.08 2.74
CA LYS A 5 39.30 -5.26 3.45
C LYS A 5 38.60 -6.16 2.45
N VAL A 6 39.10 -7.38 2.30
CA VAL A 6 38.43 -8.47 1.59
C VAL A 6 37.74 -9.35 2.65
N ASN A 7 36.44 -9.56 2.47
CA ASN A 7 35.58 -10.31 3.39
C ASN A 7 35.83 -11.81 3.27
N GLY A 8 36.18 -12.45 4.40
CA GLY A 8 36.38 -13.90 4.49
C GLY A 8 35.06 -14.65 4.66
N TRP A 9 34.79 -15.55 3.72
CA TRP A 9 34.00 -16.76 3.94
C TRP A 9 34.86 -17.92 3.47
N GLU A 10 35.62 -18.53 4.37
CA GLU A 10 36.25 -19.82 4.12
C GLU A 10 35.61 -20.85 5.05
N ALA A 11 34.99 -21.85 4.43
CA ALA A 11 34.47 -23.04 5.07
C ALA A 11 35.65 -23.92 5.52
N PHE A 12 35.75 -24.19 6.81
CA PHE A 12 36.69 -25.16 7.34
C PHE A 12 36.09 -26.56 7.24
N CYS A 13 36.42 -27.31 6.18
CA CYS A 13 36.21 -28.75 6.14
C CYS A 13 37.39 -29.44 6.85
N VAL A 14 37.17 -29.90 8.09
CA VAL A 14 38.13 -30.75 8.80
C VAL A 14 38.13 -32.13 8.13
N ARG A 15 39.29 -32.56 7.63
CA ARG A 15 39.55 -33.96 7.23
C ARG A 15 39.90 -34.76 8.48
N GLU A 16 39.15 -35.82 8.77
CA GLU A 16 39.62 -36.89 9.65
C GLU A 16 39.88 -38.17 8.86
N THR A 17 41.03 -38.76 9.16
CA THR A 17 41.58 -39.99 8.62
C THR A 17 41.24 -41.17 9.53
N GLY A 18 40.83 -42.31 8.95
CA GLY A 18 41.09 -43.64 9.52
C GLY A 18 39.96 -44.32 10.34
N SER A 19 39.57 -45.50 9.87
CA SER A 19 38.64 -46.52 10.41
C SER A 19 39.37 -47.54 11.33
N PRO A 20 38.80 -48.66 11.87
CA PRO A 20 37.44 -49.02 12.36
C PRO A 20 37.46 -49.58 13.81
N SER A 21 36.35 -49.61 14.56
CA SER A 21 35.95 -50.76 15.44
C SER A 21 34.72 -50.47 16.30
N SER A 22 33.71 -51.33 16.11
CA SER A 22 32.64 -51.81 17.00
C SER A 22 31.98 -50.88 18.04
N SER A 23 30.64 -50.95 18.03
CA SER A 23 29.71 -50.59 19.12
C SER A 23 29.57 -49.06 19.31
N LEU A 24 28.39 -48.44 19.29
CA LEU A 24 27.09 -48.80 19.82
C LEU A 24 26.02 -47.93 19.14
N LEU A 25 24.82 -48.48 18.99
CA LEU A 25 23.55 -47.77 18.81
C LEU A 25 23.52 -46.77 17.64
N CYS A 26 23.20 -47.29 16.47
CA CYS A 26 22.55 -46.52 15.43
C CYS A 26 21.19 -46.06 15.98
N GLU A 27 21.16 -44.94 16.70
CA GLU A 27 19.93 -44.22 16.93
C GLU A 27 19.44 -43.80 15.56
N VAL A 28 18.41 -44.52 15.10
CA VAL A 28 17.50 -44.11 14.05
C VAL A 28 16.80 -42.84 14.53
N LEU A 29 17.52 -41.72 14.55
CA LEU A 29 16.95 -40.40 14.68
C LEU A 29 16.35 -40.08 13.33
N THR A 30 15.11 -40.56 13.19
CA THR A 30 14.10 -40.17 12.22
C THR A 30 14.52 -38.99 11.34
N GLU A 31 14.79 -39.28 10.07
CA GLU A 31 14.95 -38.33 8.96
C GLU A 31 13.72 -37.40 8.76
N LYS A 32 12.70 -37.49 9.63
CA LYS A 32 11.47 -36.68 9.60
C LYS A 32 11.63 -35.27 10.18
N SER A 33 12.78 -34.94 10.77
CA SER A 33 12.93 -33.70 11.55
C SER A 33 13.81 -32.62 10.92
N ILE A 34 14.47 -32.90 9.79
CA ILE A 34 15.32 -31.90 9.08
C ILE A 34 14.55 -31.18 7.96
N THR A 35 13.37 -31.67 7.57
CA THR A 35 12.50 -31.09 6.52
C THR A 35 11.36 -30.20 7.03
N ALA A 36 11.51 -29.56 8.19
CA ALA A 36 10.51 -28.61 8.69
C ALA A 36 11.06 -27.21 9.01
N PHE A 37 12.31 -26.91 8.63
CA PHE A 37 12.70 -25.51 8.43
C PHE A 37 12.14 -25.06 7.07
N SER A 38 10.82 -24.89 7.05
CA SER A 38 10.05 -24.41 5.91
C SER A 38 10.70 -23.12 5.39
N PHE A 39 11.25 -23.16 4.18
CA PHE A 39 11.50 -21.94 3.39
C PHE A 39 10.14 -21.29 3.13
N ARG A 40 9.67 -20.47 4.07
CA ARG A 40 8.45 -19.71 3.87
C ARG A 40 8.77 -18.57 2.92
N GLN A 41 8.13 -18.61 1.75
CA GLN A 41 8.30 -17.57 0.74
C GLN A 41 7.41 -16.37 1.09
N HIS A 42 7.82 -15.18 0.66
CA HIS A 42 6.96 -14.00 0.78
C HIS A 42 6.09 -13.86 -0.46
N ALA A 43 4.80 -13.59 -0.27
CA ALA A 43 3.92 -13.22 -1.36
C ALA A 43 4.24 -11.81 -1.84
N LYS A 44 4.17 -11.59 -3.15
CA LYS A 44 4.18 -10.24 -3.71
C LYS A 44 3.01 -9.48 -3.10
N THR A 45 3.30 -8.34 -2.50
CA THR A 45 2.30 -7.51 -1.82
C THR A 45 2.26 -6.15 -2.48
N LEU A 46 1.07 -5.72 -2.88
CA LEU A 46 0.80 -4.38 -3.37
C LEU A 46 0.09 -3.57 -2.28
N TRP A 47 0.38 -2.27 -2.20
CA TRP A 47 -0.30 -1.40 -1.24
C TRP A 47 -0.51 -0.01 -1.81
N TYR A 48 -1.57 0.65 -1.33
CA TYR A 48 -1.82 2.06 -1.58
C TYR A 48 -2.62 2.68 -0.43
N ASP A 49 -2.58 4.00 -0.39
CA ASP A 49 -3.22 4.79 0.65
C ASP A 49 -4.48 5.53 0.18
N ARG A 50 -5.40 5.74 1.13
CA ARG A 50 -6.61 6.56 1.02
C ARG A 50 -6.88 7.31 2.33
N PRO A 51 -7.76 8.32 2.34
CA PRO A 51 -7.99 9.13 3.54
C PRO A 51 -8.37 8.32 4.79
N ARG A 52 -9.16 7.26 4.63
CA ARG A 52 -9.70 6.46 5.76
C ARG A 52 -9.12 5.05 5.86
N TYR A 53 -8.62 4.51 4.75
CA TYR A 53 -8.21 3.11 4.66
C TYR A 53 -6.85 2.99 3.99
N VAL A 54 -6.05 2.03 4.45
CA VAL A 54 -4.87 1.54 3.72
C VAL A 54 -5.25 0.20 3.11
N TYR A 55 -4.94 0.03 1.83
CA TYR A 55 -5.23 -1.19 1.09
C TYR A 55 -3.96 -2.01 0.96
N LEU A 56 -4.08 -3.31 1.23
CA LEU A 56 -3.00 -4.29 1.05
C LEU A 56 -3.51 -5.46 0.22
N GLU A 57 -2.80 -5.81 -0.83
CA GLU A 57 -3.15 -6.93 -1.68
C GLU A 57 -2.00 -7.93 -1.73
N PHE A 58 -2.26 -9.15 -1.27
CA PHE A 58 -1.35 -10.28 -1.41
C PHE A 58 -1.67 -11.01 -2.72
N CYS A 59 -0.76 -10.92 -3.69
CA CYS A 59 -0.90 -11.53 -5.01
C CYS A 59 -0.55 -13.03 -4.94
N VAL A 60 -1.52 -13.84 -4.51
CA VAL A 60 -1.41 -15.30 -4.48
C VAL A 60 -2.62 -15.90 -5.17
N GLU A 61 -2.38 -16.55 -6.31
CA GLU A 61 -3.41 -17.24 -7.08
C GLU A 61 -3.80 -18.56 -6.42
N ASN A 62 -5.08 -18.93 -6.51
CA ASN A 62 -5.63 -20.20 -6.01
C ASN A 62 -5.20 -20.53 -4.56
N SER A 63 -5.03 -19.50 -3.72
CA SER A 63 -4.50 -19.63 -2.36
C SER A 63 -5.33 -20.61 -1.53
N ARG A 64 -4.74 -21.35 -0.60
CA ARG A 64 -5.43 -22.22 0.37
C ARG A 64 -5.01 -21.86 1.79
N ASP A 65 -5.81 -22.24 2.77
CA ASP A 65 -5.54 -22.01 4.20
C ASP A 65 -5.14 -20.56 4.54
N VAL A 66 -5.84 -19.59 3.95
CA VAL A 66 -5.56 -18.17 4.17
C VAL A 66 -5.84 -17.79 5.62
N LYS A 67 -4.84 -17.20 6.26
CA LYS A 67 -4.91 -16.63 7.60
C LYS A 67 -4.38 -15.21 7.57
N VAL A 68 -5.20 -14.28 8.04
CA VAL A 68 -4.87 -12.85 8.14
C VAL A 68 -5.07 -12.44 9.59
N ASP A 69 -3.97 -12.13 10.28
CA ASP A 69 -4.01 -11.58 11.63
C ASP A 69 -3.72 -10.09 11.58
N ILE A 70 -4.78 -9.28 11.72
CA ILE A 70 -4.68 -7.82 11.80
C ILE A 70 -4.55 -7.42 13.26
N LYS A 71 -3.42 -6.82 13.62
CA LYS A 71 -3.16 -6.22 14.94
C LYS A 71 -3.03 -4.71 14.79
N LYS A 72 -3.08 -3.99 15.92
CA LYS A 72 -3.04 -2.52 15.94
C LYS A 72 -1.86 -1.91 15.16
N LYS A 73 -0.68 -2.55 15.19
CA LYS A 73 0.54 -2.05 14.53
C LYS A 73 1.22 -3.09 13.63
N LYS A 74 0.54 -4.21 13.36
CA LYS A 74 1.17 -5.35 12.68
C LYS A 74 0.13 -6.13 11.90
N VAL A 75 0.47 -6.54 10.70
CA VAL A 75 -0.32 -7.48 9.90
C VAL A 75 0.53 -8.71 9.65
N VAL A 76 -0.05 -9.88 9.88
CA VAL A 76 0.56 -11.16 9.55
C VAL A 76 -0.36 -11.90 8.58
N PHE A 77 0.18 -12.21 7.42
CA PHE A 77 -0.48 -13.00 6.40
C PHE A 77 0.21 -14.35 6.27
N SER A 78 -0.57 -15.41 6.15
CA SER A 78 -0.07 -16.74 5.83
C SER A 78 -1.06 -17.46 4.92
N CYS A 79 -0.55 -18.15 3.91
CA CYS A 79 -1.35 -19.01 3.05
C CYS A 79 -0.49 -20.12 2.43
N VAL A 80 -1.14 -21.00 1.69
CA VAL A 80 -0.52 -22.03 0.86
C VAL A 80 -0.84 -21.72 -0.61
N ASN A 81 0.15 -21.71 -1.49
CA ASN A 81 -0.08 -21.51 -2.93
C ASN A 81 -0.62 -22.80 -3.60
N GLU A 82 -0.94 -22.73 -4.89
CA GLU A 82 -1.31 -23.90 -5.71
C GLU A 82 -0.23 -24.99 -5.65
N ASP A 83 1.05 -24.61 -5.71
CA ASP A 83 2.22 -25.50 -5.63
C ASP A 83 2.47 -26.10 -4.23
N ASN A 84 1.56 -25.91 -3.28
CA ASN A 84 1.71 -26.31 -1.86
C ASN A 84 2.87 -25.61 -1.13
N ILE A 85 3.38 -24.51 -1.67
CA ILE A 85 4.41 -23.68 -1.03
C ILE A 85 3.73 -22.81 0.03
N GLN A 86 4.25 -22.87 1.26
CA GLN A 86 3.81 -21.99 2.34
C GLN A 86 4.37 -20.59 2.13
N MET A 87 3.47 -19.61 2.09
CA MET A 87 3.82 -18.20 2.01
C MET A 87 3.47 -17.50 3.31
N CYS A 88 4.34 -16.59 3.74
CA CYS A 88 4.07 -15.71 4.87
C CYS A 88 4.62 -14.31 4.66
N ASN A 89 3.85 -13.32 5.08
CA ASN A 89 4.25 -11.92 5.06
C ASN A 89 3.97 -11.30 6.42
N GLU A 90 4.98 -10.65 6.95
CA GLU A 90 4.89 -9.93 8.21
C GLU A 90 5.21 -8.45 7.95
N ILE A 91 4.29 -7.57 8.35
CA ILE A 91 4.42 -6.13 8.14
C ILE A 91 4.17 -5.43 9.47
N GLU A 92 5.18 -4.72 9.98
CA GLU A 92 5.00 -3.73 11.04
C GLU A 92 4.54 -2.41 10.41
N LEU A 93 3.36 -1.95 10.79
CA LEU A 93 2.70 -0.79 10.17
C LEU A 93 3.31 0.53 10.62
N TYR A 94 3.29 1.52 9.72
CA TYR A 94 3.75 2.89 9.97
C TYR A 94 3.02 3.54 11.15
N ASP A 95 1.69 3.47 11.15
CA ASP A 95 0.85 3.94 12.24
C ASP A 95 -0.20 2.88 12.64
N THR A 96 -0.96 3.19 13.68
CA THR A 96 -2.00 2.34 14.21
C THR A 96 -3.22 2.22 13.31
N VAL A 97 -3.78 1.02 13.27
CA VAL A 97 -5.03 0.70 12.59
C VAL A 97 -6.04 0.15 13.59
N GLN A 98 -7.32 0.20 13.22
CA GLN A 98 -8.44 -0.36 13.98
C GLN A 98 -8.71 -1.80 13.51
N PRO A 99 -8.30 -2.84 14.28
CA PRO A 99 -8.42 -4.22 13.79
C PRO A 99 -9.87 -4.69 13.64
N LEU A 100 -10.78 -4.20 14.49
CA LEU A 100 -12.20 -4.58 14.49
C LEU A 100 -12.95 -4.05 13.27
N ASP A 101 -12.55 -2.88 12.76
CA ASP A 101 -13.12 -2.25 11.57
C ASP A 101 -12.36 -2.63 10.29
N SER A 102 -11.24 -3.33 10.43
CA SER A 102 -10.45 -3.83 9.31
C SER A 102 -11.03 -5.16 8.83
N ARG A 103 -10.95 -5.39 7.52
CA ARG A 103 -11.55 -6.57 6.88
C ARG A 103 -10.64 -7.10 5.80
N GLU A 104 -10.79 -8.37 5.47
CA GLU A 104 -10.14 -9.02 4.35
C GLU A 104 -11.19 -9.53 3.36
N LYS A 105 -10.88 -9.41 2.08
CA LYS A 105 -11.61 -9.99 0.97
C LYS A 105 -10.69 -10.92 0.22
N ARG A 106 -11.10 -12.17 0.13
CA ARG A 106 -10.42 -13.18 -0.65
C ARG A 106 -11.05 -13.28 -2.02
N SER A 107 -10.20 -13.30 -3.04
CA SER A 107 -10.55 -13.62 -4.42
C SER A 107 -9.69 -14.81 -4.88
N ASP A 108 -9.94 -15.33 -6.07
CA ASP A 108 -9.15 -16.45 -6.62
C ASP A 108 -7.73 -16.00 -7.03
N ARG A 109 -7.55 -14.72 -7.36
CA ARG A 109 -6.28 -14.15 -7.84
C ARG A 109 -5.44 -13.51 -6.73
N SER A 110 -6.08 -13.08 -5.64
CA SER A 110 -5.42 -12.31 -4.59
C SER A 110 -6.27 -12.23 -3.32
N ILE A 111 -5.61 -11.82 -2.23
CA ILE A 111 -6.25 -11.52 -0.95
C ILE A 111 -6.06 -10.04 -0.66
N THR A 112 -7.14 -9.28 -0.60
CA THR A 112 -7.12 -7.84 -0.30
C THR A 112 -7.51 -7.59 1.15
N CYS A 113 -6.70 -6.86 1.90
CA CYS A 113 -7.00 -6.39 3.24
C CYS A 113 -7.28 -4.88 3.21
N PHE A 114 -8.37 -4.49 3.87
CA PHE A 114 -8.79 -3.12 4.09
C PHE A 114 -8.46 -2.76 5.54
N LEU A 115 -7.36 -2.04 5.74
CA LEU A 115 -6.96 -1.60 7.07
C LEU A 115 -7.60 -0.25 7.38
N ARG A 116 -8.45 -0.19 8.39
CA ARG A 116 -9.03 1.08 8.85
C ARG A 116 -7.98 1.85 9.65
N LYS A 117 -7.59 3.05 9.18
CA LYS A 117 -6.65 3.90 9.92
C LYS A 117 -7.24 4.32 11.26
N TRP A 118 -6.39 4.49 12.27
CA TRP A 118 -6.82 5.12 13.52
C TRP A 118 -7.02 6.63 13.33
N ASN A 119 -6.02 7.29 12.75
CA ASN A 119 -6.07 8.71 12.39
C ASN A 119 -6.50 8.83 10.92
N GLU A 120 -7.73 9.29 10.69
CA GLU A 120 -8.23 9.57 9.35
C GLU A 120 -7.59 10.84 8.77
N LYS A 121 -7.56 10.95 7.44
CA LYS A 121 -6.95 12.07 6.69
C LYS A 121 -5.46 12.32 6.98
N VAL A 122 -4.73 11.31 7.46
CA VAL A 122 -3.27 11.38 7.59
C VAL A 122 -2.61 10.57 6.47
N PRO A 123 -1.76 11.18 5.61
CA PRO A 123 -1.06 10.47 4.54
C PRO A 123 0.00 9.52 5.10
N TRP A 124 0.07 8.31 4.56
CA TRP A 124 1.10 7.34 4.92
C TRP A 124 2.25 7.39 3.90
N PRO A 125 3.41 8.00 4.24
CA PRO A 125 4.54 8.07 3.30
C PRO A 125 5.16 6.71 3.01
N ARG A 126 4.94 5.74 3.90
CA ARG A 126 5.36 4.35 3.80
C ARG A 126 4.38 3.47 4.54
N LEU A 127 4.33 2.20 4.15
CA LEU A 127 3.53 1.19 4.87
C LEU A 127 4.22 0.72 6.15
N THR A 128 5.54 0.57 6.12
CA THR A 128 6.32 -0.01 7.21
C THR A 128 6.73 1.04 8.24
N LYS A 129 6.82 0.64 9.51
CA LYS A 129 7.33 1.51 10.58
C LYS A 129 8.76 1.98 10.29
N GLU A 130 9.64 1.03 10.02
CA GLU A 130 11.03 1.27 9.68
C GLU A 130 11.17 1.72 8.22
N ASN A 131 12.24 2.47 7.90
CA ASN A 131 12.55 2.90 6.54
C ASN A 131 13.22 1.79 5.70
N TYR A 132 12.76 0.57 5.88
CA TYR A 132 13.16 -0.58 5.08
C TYR A 132 11.99 -0.99 4.20
N LYS A 133 12.25 -1.18 2.91
CA LYS A 133 11.28 -1.67 1.93
C LYS A 133 11.64 -3.13 1.59
N PRO A 134 10.90 -4.12 2.12
CA PRO A 134 11.10 -5.51 1.74
C PRO A 134 10.98 -5.70 0.23
N ALA A 135 11.79 -6.59 -0.35
CA ALA A 135 11.83 -6.82 -1.79
C ALA A 135 10.50 -7.32 -2.39
N TRP A 136 9.60 -7.83 -1.56
CA TRP A 136 8.28 -8.32 -1.95
C TRP A 136 7.16 -7.29 -1.82
N LEU A 137 7.44 -6.09 -1.27
CA LEU A 137 6.46 -5.03 -1.03
C LEU A 137 6.57 -3.93 -2.11
N PHE A 138 5.47 -3.70 -2.82
CA PHE A 138 5.39 -2.77 -3.95
C PHE A 138 4.21 -1.81 -3.79
N ILE A 139 4.31 -0.64 -4.42
CA ILE A 139 3.20 0.31 -4.49
C ILE A 139 2.27 -0.15 -5.62
N ASP A 140 0.96 -0.09 -5.38
CA ASP A 140 -0.06 -0.29 -6.40
C ASP A 140 -0.22 1.00 -7.22
N PHE A 141 0.48 1.09 -8.36
CA PHE A 141 0.45 2.27 -9.21
C PHE A 141 -0.90 2.49 -9.90
N ASP A 142 -1.69 1.43 -10.11
CA ASP A 142 -2.97 1.54 -10.80
C ASP A 142 -3.99 2.28 -9.91
N ASN A 143 -4.00 1.92 -8.62
CA ASN A 143 -4.91 2.49 -7.62
C ASN A 143 -4.33 3.69 -6.87
N TRP A 144 -3.02 3.91 -6.83
CA TRP A 144 -2.44 5.03 -6.09
C TRP A 144 -2.89 6.39 -6.66
N ARG A 145 -3.24 7.31 -5.75
CA ARG A 145 -3.68 8.69 -6.05
C ARG A 145 -3.17 9.60 -4.94
N ASP A 146 -2.80 10.82 -5.29
CA ASP A 146 -2.33 11.84 -4.35
C ASP A 146 -3.52 12.60 -3.75
N TRP A 147 -4.16 11.98 -2.77
CA TRP A 147 -5.44 12.45 -2.20
C TRP A 147 -5.29 13.59 -1.19
N ASP A 148 -4.08 13.88 -0.70
CA ASP A 148 -3.81 14.92 0.29
C ASP A 148 -3.87 16.34 -0.33
N THR A 149 -3.48 16.45 -1.59
CA THR A 149 -3.42 17.73 -2.34
C THR A 149 -4.78 18.17 -2.89
N GLU A 150 -5.77 17.27 -2.98
CA GLU A 150 -7.10 17.59 -3.53
C GLU A 150 -7.90 18.55 -2.62
N GLU A 151 -7.78 18.46 -1.29
CA GLU A 151 -8.51 19.33 -0.33
C GLU A 151 -7.99 20.78 -0.38
N GLU A 152 -6.70 20.99 -0.66
CA GLU A 152 -6.12 22.33 -0.84
C GLU A 152 -6.61 23.01 -2.13
N GLY A 153 -6.78 22.25 -3.21
CA GLY A 153 -7.31 22.75 -4.48
C GLY A 153 -8.77 23.19 -4.39
N GLU A 154 -9.60 22.45 -3.66
CA GLU A 154 -11.02 22.80 -3.45
C GLU A 154 -11.18 24.08 -2.61
N MET A 155 -10.36 24.26 -1.57
CA MET A 155 -10.39 25.46 -0.74
C MET A 155 -9.94 26.71 -1.52
N ALA A 156 -8.86 26.62 -2.28
CA ALA A 156 -8.37 27.72 -3.11
C ALA A 156 -9.40 28.13 -4.20
N MET A 157 -10.10 27.16 -4.78
CA MET A 157 -11.15 27.43 -5.76
C MET A 157 -12.38 28.10 -5.12
N ALA A 158 -12.76 27.67 -3.91
CA ALA A 158 -13.84 28.27 -3.15
C ALA A 158 -13.53 29.73 -2.74
N GLU A 159 -12.31 30.00 -2.28
CA GLU A 159 -11.84 31.36 -1.96
C GLU A 159 -11.91 32.28 -3.18
N HIS A 160 -11.40 31.84 -4.32
CA HIS A 160 -11.46 32.60 -5.57
C HIS A 160 -12.91 32.89 -6.00
N TYR A 161 -13.84 31.95 -5.80
CA TYR A 161 -15.26 32.16 -6.11
C TYR A 161 -15.91 33.19 -5.17
N LEU A 162 -15.54 33.17 -3.88
CA LEU A 162 -16.00 34.17 -2.91
C LEU A 162 -15.47 35.57 -3.23
N ASP A 163 -14.22 35.69 -3.66
CA ASP A 163 -13.63 36.97 -4.09
C ASP A 163 -14.33 37.54 -5.33
N LEU A 164 -14.68 36.70 -6.30
CA LEU A 164 -15.50 37.11 -7.44
C LEU A 164 -16.89 37.59 -7.02
N ILE A 165 -17.55 36.90 -6.09
CA ILE A 165 -18.86 37.32 -5.57
C ILE A 165 -18.74 38.65 -4.79
N ASN A 166 -17.71 38.80 -3.96
CA ASN A 166 -17.51 40.01 -3.17
C ASN A 166 -17.17 41.20 -4.07
N SER A 167 -16.32 41.03 -5.08
CA SER A 167 -16.01 42.08 -6.07
C SER A 167 -17.19 42.40 -7.00
N ALA A 168 -18.10 41.45 -7.24
CA ALA A 168 -19.33 41.69 -7.98
C ALA A 168 -20.40 42.43 -7.15
N LYS A 169 -20.42 42.25 -5.82
CA LYS A 169 -21.33 43.00 -4.92
C LYS A 169 -21.00 44.50 -4.81
N ASP A 170 -19.75 44.88 -5.07
CA ASP A 170 -19.30 46.28 -5.06
C ASP A 170 -19.57 47.03 -6.38
N LYS A 171 -20.05 46.34 -7.42
CA LYS A 171 -20.52 46.98 -8.65
C LYS A 171 -22.01 47.27 -8.49
N GLY A 172 -22.36 48.56 -8.56
CA GLY A 172 -23.72 49.07 -8.36
C GLY A 172 -24.77 48.47 -9.30
N GLU A 173 -26.00 49.00 -9.24
CA GLU A 173 -27.18 48.44 -9.89
C GLU A 173 -26.90 47.95 -11.33
N PRO A 174 -27.30 46.71 -11.67
CA PRO A 174 -27.18 46.19 -13.03
C PRO A 174 -27.77 47.22 -14.00
N PRO A 175 -27.05 47.56 -15.10
CA PRO A 175 -27.60 48.49 -16.08
C PRO A 175 -28.97 47.97 -16.54
N CYS A 176 -30.01 48.80 -16.38
CA CYS A 176 -31.35 48.47 -16.84
C CYS A 176 -31.35 48.45 -18.37
N MET A 177 -32.06 47.49 -18.95
CA MET A 177 -32.16 47.29 -20.40
C MET A 177 -33.10 48.31 -21.08
N ASP A 178 -33.40 49.43 -20.42
CA ASP A 178 -34.38 50.45 -20.86
C ASP A 178 -33.82 51.39 -21.96
N ASP A 179 -32.55 51.22 -22.36
CA ASP A 179 -31.88 52.10 -23.34
C ASP A 179 -31.97 51.60 -24.80
N LEU A 180 -32.85 50.63 -25.11
CA LEU A 180 -32.97 50.02 -26.44
C LEU A 180 -34.21 50.44 -27.25
N ASP A 181 -34.77 51.62 -26.98
CA ASP A 181 -35.92 52.16 -27.73
C ASP A 181 -35.56 53.23 -28.79
N ASP A 182 -34.28 53.59 -28.95
CA ASP A 182 -33.83 54.63 -29.90
C ASP A 182 -33.27 54.07 -31.22
N LEU A 183 -33.72 52.89 -31.67
CA LEU A 183 -33.53 52.49 -33.06
C LEU A 183 -34.63 53.10 -33.92
N ASP A 184 -34.35 54.29 -34.44
CA ASP A 184 -35.14 55.01 -35.42
C ASP A 184 -35.47 54.11 -36.64
N VAL A 185 -36.70 53.57 -36.64
CA VAL A 185 -37.26 52.77 -37.74
C VAL A 185 -37.62 53.66 -38.94
N SER A 186 -37.35 54.97 -38.93
CA SER A 186 -37.78 55.88 -40.00
C SER A 186 -36.99 55.80 -41.31
N LEU A 187 -36.01 54.89 -41.46
CA LEU A 187 -35.29 54.72 -42.75
C LEU A 187 -35.77 53.55 -43.62
N LEU A 188 -36.81 52.79 -43.22
CA LEU A 188 -37.40 51.73 -44.05
C LEU A 188 -38.66 52.14 -44.82
N THR A 189 -38.88 53.43 -45.04
CA THR A 189 -39.86 53.90 -46.03
C THR A 189 -39.26 54.96 -46.94
N TYR A 190 -38.34 54.56 -47.80
CA TYR A 190 -38.24 55.14 -49.13
C TYR A 190 -38.02 54.02 -50.14
N PHE A 191 -38.84 54.11 -51.18
CA PHE A 191 -38.78 53.39 -52.44
C PHE A 191 -37.39 53.40 -53.07
#